data_AF-A0A444HBR9-F1
#
_entry.id   AF-A0A444HBR9-F1
#
_cell.length_a   1.000
_cell.length_b   1.000
_cell.length_c   1.000
_cell.angle_alpha   90.00
_cell.angle_beta   90.00
_cell.angle_gamma   90.00
#
_symmetry.space_group_name_H-M   'P 1'
#
loop_
_entity.id
_entity.type
_entity.pdbx_description
1 polymer ?
#
loop_
_entity_poly.entity_id
_entity_poly.type
_entity_poly.pdbx_seq_one_letter_code
_entity_poly.pdbx_strand_id
1 'polypeptide(L)' 'MALDTPGLETDFINLMLDMREKTEISDNEYAHRFSMMMEKYVKTAVIKYVGGLAAPNGPVTGTFEGTLE' A
#
# COMPACT_ATOMS: atom_id res chain seq x y z
N MET A 1 -6.17 9.59 -7.22
CA MET A 1 -4.79 9.65 -7.78
C MET A 1 -4.46 8.23 -8.19
N ALA A 2 -3.67 7.95 -9.24
CA ALA A 2 -3.40 6.55 -9.59
C ALA A 2 -2.45 5.94 -8.54
N LEU A 3 -2.83 4.78 -8.00
CA LEU A 3 -1.93 3.96 -7.15
C LEU A 3 -0.62 3.69 -7.91
N ASP A 4 0.50 3.55 -7.18
CA ASP A 4 1.84 3.32 -7.75
C ASP A 4 2.00 1.88 -8.26
N THR A 5 1.24 1.55 -9.31
CA THR A 5 1.26 0.24 -9.96
C THR A 5 2.66 -0.11 -10.50
N PRO A 6 3.43 0.81 -11.09
CA PRO A 6 4.81 0.52 -11.51
C PRO A 6 5.73 0.12 -10.35
N GLY A 7 5.60 0.77 -9.19
CA GLY A 7 6.33 0.41 -7.98
C GLY A 7 5.98 -1.00 -7.50
N LEU A 8 4.69 -1.35 -7.46
CA LEU A 8 4.24 -2.70 -7.09
C LEU A 8 4.78 -3.77 -8.05
N GLU A 9 4.77 -3.50 -9.36
CA GLU A 9 5.28 -4.43 -10.37
C GLU A 9 6.77 -4.72 -10.16
N THR A 10 7.56 -3.68 -9.89
CA THR A 10 8.99 -3.81 -9.59
C THR A 10 9.23 -4.63 -8.32
N ASP A 11 8.52 -4.32 -7.24
CA ASP A 11 8.64 -5.05 -5.97
C ASP A 11 8.26 -6.54 -6.14
N PHE A 12 7.27 -6.84 -6.97
CA PHE A 12 6.82 -8.22 -7.25
C PHE A 12 7.81 -9.02 -8.08
N ILE A 13 8.39 -8.42 -9.12
CA ILE A 13 9.43 -9.07 -9.91
C ILE A 13 10.62 -9.43 -9.01
N ASN A 14 11.04 -8.53 -8.11
CA ASN A 14 12.14 -8.79 -7.18
C ASN A 14 11.83 -9.94 -6.22
N LEU A 15 10.60 -10.00 -5.69
CA LEU A 15 10.18 -11.13 -4.85
C LEU A 15 10.23 -12.46 -5.61
N MET A 16 9.78 -12.47 -6.87
CA MET A 16 9.81 -13.67 -7.71
C MET A 16 11.23 -14.10 -8.09
N LEU A 17 12.15 -13.16 -8.31
CA LEU A 17 13.56 -13.47 -8.58
C LEU A 17 14.22 -14.10 -7.35
N ASP A 18 14.02 -13.51 -6.16
CA ASP A 18 14.55 -14.06 -4.91
C ASP A 18 14.03 -15.48 -4.64
N MET A 19 12.74 -15.74 -4.90
CA MET A 19 12.17 -17.09 -4.78
C MET A 19 12.78 -18.11 -5.75
N ARG A 20 13.23 -17.68 -6.93
CA ARG A 20 13.88 -18.58 -7.92
C ARG A 20 15.31 -18.93 -7.54
N GLU A 21 15.98 -18.06 -6.80
CA GLU A 21 17.37 -18.26 -6.36
C GLU A 21 17.46 -19.08 -5.07
N LYS A 22 16.37 -19.19 -4.30
CA LYS A 22 16.32 -20.00 -3.08
C LYS A 22 16.26 -21.50 -3.38
N THR A 23 17.08 -22.26 -2.65
CA THR A 23 17.10 -23.73 -2.70
C THR A 23 15.96 -24.38 -1.91
N GLU A 24 15.43 -23.69 -0.90
CA GLU A 24 14.27 -24.16 -0.12
C GLU A 24 13.06 -23.26 -0.42
N ILE A 25 11.94 -23.89 -0.78
CA ILE A 25 10.66 -23.21 -1.00
C ILE A 25 9.99 -23.00 0.36
N SER A 26 9.71 -21.72 0.69
CA SER A 26 8.95 -21.33 1.88
C SER A 26 7.72 -20.53 1.49
N ASP A 27 6.61 -21.22 1.26
CA ASP A 27 5.34 -20.61 0.85
C ASP A 27 4.83 -19.58 1.87
N ASN A 28 5.08 -19.82 3.16
CA ASN A 28 4.68 -18.92 4.24
C ASN A 28 5.45 -17.59 4.22
N GLU A 29 6.77 -17.63 3.96
CA GLU A 29 7.58 -16.42 3.84
C GLU A 29 7.15 -15.60 2.62
N TYR A 30 6.93 -16.29 1.49
CA TYR A 30 6.48 -15.66 0.26
C TYR A 30 5.10 -14.99 0.45
N ALA A 31 4.14 -15.70 1.03
CA ALA A 31 2.81 -15.15 1.31
C ALA A 31 2.87 -13.93 2.23
N HIS A 32 3.75 -13.95 3.24
CA HIS A 32 3.94 -12.81 4.13
C HIS A 32 4.55 -11.59 3.43
N ARG A 33 5.57 -11.80 2.59
CA ARG A 33 6.21 -10.69 1.85
C ARG A 33 5.28 -10.11 0.79
N PHE A 34 4.51 -10.97 0.11
CA PHE A 34 3.49 -10.55 -0.83
C PHE A 34 2.39 -9.72 -0.15
N SER A 35 1.89 -10.16 1.01
CA SER A 35 0.86 -9.41 1.74
C SER A 35 1.35 -8.04 2.20
N MET A 36 2.61 -7.94 2.67
CA MET A 36 3.23 -6.66 3.02
C MET A 36 3.37 -5.70 1.84
N MET A 37 3.69 -6.21 0.65
CA MET A 37 3.77 -5.36 -0.55
C MET A 37 2.40 -4.81 -0.92
N MET A 38 1.34 -5.63 -0.85
CA MET A 38 -0.04 -5.18 -1.08
C MET A 38 -0.47 -4.15 -0.04
N GLU A 39 -0.10 -4.34 1.22
CA GLU A 39 -0.39 -3.37 2.28
C GLU A 39 0.30 -2.02 2.02
N LYS A 40 1.59 -2.03 1.63
CA LYS A 40 2.33 -0.83 1.25
C LYS A 40 1.66 -0.13 0.06
N TYR A 41 1.29 -0.89 -0.97
CA TYR A 41 0.63 -0.39 -2.18
C TYR A 41 -0.73 0.28 -1.90
N VAL A 42 -1.53 -0.30 -0.99
CA VAL A 42 -2.82 0.29 -0.59
C VAL A 42 -2.63 1.50 0.33
N LYS A 43 -1.60 1.49 1.18
CA LYS A 43 -1.32 2.60 2.12
C LYS A 43 -0.63 3.80 1.48
N THR A 44 -0.02 3.66 0.30
CA THR A 44 0.47 4.80 -0.48
C THR A 44 -0.65 5.62 -1.12
N ALA A 45 -1.91 5.18 -1.02
CA ALA A 45 -3.07 6.00 -1.32
C ALA A 45 -3.08 7.26 -0.44
N VAL A 46 -2.78 8.41 -1.04
CA VAL A 46 -2.77 9.70 -0.34
C VAL A 46 -4.18 10.28 -0.38
N ILE A 47 -4.78 10.48 0.80
CA ILE A 47 -6.04 11.22 0.92
C ILE A 47 -5.81 12.65 0.46
N LYS A 48 -6.30 12.99 -0.74
CA LYS A 48 -6.26 14.36 -1.25
C LYS A 48 -7.43 15.15 -0.65
N TYR A 49 -7.17 15.90 0.41
CA TYR A 49 -8.15 16.85 0.95
C TYR A 49 -8.38 17.98 -0.07
N VAL A 50 -9.57 18.03 -0.67
CA VAL A 50 -9.95 19.07 -1.66
C VAL A 50 -10.33 20.40 -0.98
N GLY A 51 -10.45 20.41 0.35
CA GLY A 51 -10.71 21.62 1.16
C GLY A 51 -10.02 21.54 2.52
N GLY A 52 -9.55 22.68 3.02
CA GLY A 52 -8.84 22.77 4.29
C GLY A 52 -9.73 22.37 5.46
N LEU A 53 -9.29 21.37 6.23
CA LEU A 53 -9.92 21.00 7.50
C LEU A 53 -9.71 22.15 8.51
N ALA A 54 -10.77 22.89 8.83
CA ALA A 54 -10.73 23.94 9.85
C ALA A 54 -11.55 23.50 11.07
N ALA A 55 -10.87 23.15 12.17
CA ALA A 55 -11.50 23.02 13.48
C ALA A 55 -11.19 24.29 14.31
N PRO A 56 -12.21 25.02 14.80
CA PRO A 56 -11.99 26.23 15.59
C PRO A 56 -11.28 25.98 16.94
N ASN A 57 -11.38 24.77 17.50
CA ASN A 57 -10.61 24.28 18.66
C ASN A 57 -10.83 22.76 18.82
N GLY A 58 -9.77 21.96 18.78
CA GLY A 58 -9.81 20.50 19.04
C GLY A 58 -9.53 19.63 17.79
N PRO A 59 -9.45 18.30 17.97
CA PRO A 59 -9.18 17.37 16.86
C PRO A 59 -10.30 17.42 15.83
N VAL A 60 -9.93 17.50 14.55
CA VAL A 60 -10.88 17.42 13.44
C VAL A 60 -11.39 15.98 13.35
N THR A 61 -12.64 15.76 13.73
CA THR A 61 -13.36 14.50 13.50
C THR A 61 -14.38 14.70 12.38
N GLY A 62 -14.34 13.85 11.36
CA GLY A 62 -15.26 13.88 10.23
C GLY A 62 -15.39 12.50 9.59
N THR A 63 -16.55 12.24 9.01
CA THR A 63 -16.82 11.00 8.27
C THR A 63 -16.49 11.25 6.80
N PHE A 64 -15.60 10.44 6.24
CA PHE A 64 -15.29 10.50 4.82
C PHE A 64 -16.30 9.64 4.05
N GLU A 65 -17.10 10.26 3.20
CA GLU A 65 -17.89 9.55 2.18
C GLU A 65 -17.14 9.60 0.85
N GLY A 66 -16.34 8.57 0.58
CA GLY A 66 -15.63 8.42 -0.68
C GLY A 66 -14.87 7.11 -0.75
N THR A 67 -14.38 6.78 -1.94
CA THR A 67 -13.45 5.66 -2.17
C THR A 67 -12.02 6.09 -1.83
N LEU A 68 -11.28 5.22 -1.14
CA LEU A 68 -9.83 5.32 -1.05
C LEU A 68 -9.27 5.21 -2.49
N GLU A 69 -8.51 6.21 -2.93
CA GLU A 69 -7.77 6.21 -4.20
C GLU A 69 -6.26 6.35 -3.95
#